data_AF-A0A7J2S4N7-F1
#
_entry.id   AF-A0A7J2S4N7-F1
#
_cell.length_a   1.000
_cell.length_b   1.000
_cell.length_c   1.000
_cell.angle_alpha   90.00
_cell.angle_beta   90.00
_cell.angle_gamma   90.00
#
_symmetry.space_group_name_H-M   'P 1'
#
loop_
_entity.id
_entity.type
_entity.pdbx_description
1 polymer ?
#
loop_
_entity_poly.entity_id
_entity_poly.type
_entity_poly.pdbx_seq_one_letter_code
_entity_poly.pdbx_strand_id
1 'polypeptide(L)'
;GAPLTYTIHDKGLSTVIGWKNRDSYGKSIPTRSRAQLYRLRKWQRRIRVSNATERNLAFALAELDRMASGMGLPRNVRETAAMIYRKAVIKNLIRGRSIEGVSAAALYAACRQCGVPRTLDEVAEASGVSRKEIGRTYRFIARELGLKLMPTSPQDYISRFCSELGLSGDVQSKAIEILKEAANKELTSGRGPTGVAAAAIYIASILCGERRTQREVADVAGVTEVTIRNRYKELAERLDIDIVL
;
A
#
# COMPACT_ATOMS: atom_id res chain seq x y z
N GLY A 1 -21.29 21.90 -3.82
CA GLY A 1 -20.75 20.93 -4.80
C GLY A 1 -19.99 19.83 -4.07
N ALA A 2 -19.70 18.71 -4.73
CA ALA A 2 -18.82 17.69 -4.14
C ALA A 2 -17.39 18.25 -3.96
N PRO A 3 -16.65 17.83 -2.92
CA PRO A 3 -15.28 18.26 -2.71
C PRO A 3 -14.36 17.76 -3.85
N LEU A 4 -13.38 18.57 -4.22
CA LEU A 4 -12.36 18.19 -5.20
C LEU A 4 -11.52 17.02 -4.67
N THR A 5 -11.12 16.11 -5.56
CA THR A 5 -10.29 14.95 -5.21
C THR A 5 -9.27 14.67 -6.32
N TYR A 6 -8.04 14.29 -5.99
CA TYR A 6 -7.04 13.96 -7.00
C TYR A 6 -7.27 12.58 -7.62
N THR A 7 -8.09 11.74 -6.97
CA THR A 7 -8.42 10.36 -7.37
C THR A 7 -9.28 10.26 -8.63
N ILE A 8 -9.85 11.36 -9.11
CA ILE A 8 -10.61 11.41 -10.36
C ILE A 8 -9.84 12.24 -11.37
N HIS A 9 -9.69 11.79 -12.62
CA HIS A 9 -8.87 12.42 -13.67
C HIS A 9 -9.08 13.95 -13.79
N ASP A 10 -10.32 14.42 -13.75
CA ASP A 10 -10.74 15.83 -13.85
C ASP A 10 -10.98 16.51 -12.48
N LYS A 11 -10.52 15.88 -11.40
CA LYS A 11 -10.70 16.28 -10.01
C LYS A 11 -12.14 16.34 -9.49
N GLY A 12 -13.08 15.72 -10.22
CA GLY A 12 -14.50 15.73 -9.86
C GLY A 12 -15.28 16.95 -10.36
N LEU A 13 -14.76 17.66 -11.36
CA LEU A 13 -15.43 18.81 -11.98
C LEU A 13 -16.63 18.40 -12.85
N SER A 14 -16.54 17.25 -13.52
CA SER A 14 -17.65 16.71 -14.34
C SER A 14 -18.70 16.02 -13.50
N THR A 15 -19.96 16.19 -13.91
CA THR A 15 -21.08 15.44 -13.36
C THR A 15 -21.05 13.99 -13.85
N VAL A 16 -21.76 13.11 -13.13
CA VAL A 16 -21.92 11.69 -13.50
C VAL A 16 -23.41 11.34 -13.43
N ILE A 17 -23.96 10.84 -14.53
CA ILE A 17 -25.28 10.25 -14.56
C ILE A 17 -25.16 8.84 -13.98
N GLY A 18 -25.72 8.65 -12.78
CA GLY A 18 -25.70 7.38 -12.07
C GLY A 18 -26.30 6.24 -12.90
N TRP A 19 -25.81 5.02 -12.66
CA TRP A 19 -26.30 3.81 -13.33
C TRP A 19 -27.70 3.40 -12.88
N LYS A 20 -28.10 3.80 -11.66
CA LYS A 20 -29.43 3.54 -11.10
C LYS A 20 -30.47 4.23 -11.97
N ASN A 21 -31.49 3.51 -12.42
CA ASN A 21 -32.64 4.07 -13.15
C ASN A 21 -33.62 4.74 -12.18
N ARG A 22 -33.10 5.63 -11.33
CA ARG A 22 -33.86 6.44 -10.38
C ARG A 22 -33.49 7.91 -10.56
N ASP A 23 -34.45 8.79 -10.37
CA ASP A 23 -34.22 10.23 -10.35
C ASP A 23 -33.61 10.70 -9.03
N SER A 24 -33.35 12.01 -8.91
CA SER A 24 -32.81 12.63 -7.69
C SER A 24 -33.72 12.51 -6.47
N TYR A 25 -35.03 12.33 -6.69
CA TYR A 25 -36.04 12.10 -5.65
C TYR A 25 -36.21 10.60 -5.31
N GLY A 26 -35.43 9.72 -5.94
CA GLY A 26 -35.47 8.27 -5.73
C GLY A 26 -36.58 7.54 -6.49
N LYS A 27 -37.39 8.22 -7.33
CA LYS A 27 -38.45 7.59 -8.13
C LYS A 27 -37.85 6.84 -9.31
N SER A 28 -38.44 5.69 -9.66
CA SER A 28 -38.00 4.88 -10.79
C SER A 28 -38.24 5.61 -12.12
N ILE A 29 -37.25 5.60 -13.01
CA ILE A 29 -37.35 6.20 -14.33
C ILE A 29 -38.27 5.34 -15.22
N PRO A 30 -39.28 5.95 -15.87
CA PRO A 30 -40.22 5.23 -16.74
C PRO A 30 -39.51 4.46 -17.86
N THR A 31 -40.02 3.28 -18.21
CA THR A 31 -39.44 2.39 -19.23
C THR A 31 -39.22 3.10 -20.57
N ARG A 32 -40.19 3.92 -21.00
CA ARG A 32 -40.11 4.74 -22.22
C ARG A 32 -38.87 5.65 -22.29
N SER A 33 -38.41 6.14 -21.15
CA SER A 33 -37.30 7.10 -21.05
C SER A 33 -35.95 6.41 -20.83
N ARG A 34 -35.93 5.10 -20.54
CA ARG A 34 -34.68 4.36 -20.25
C ARG A 34 -33.73 4.33 -21.44
N ALA A 35 -34.24 4.19 -22.67
CA ALA A 35 -33.43 4.21 -23.89
C ALA A 35 -32.76 5.57 -24.12
N GLN A 36 -33.44 6.67 -23.80
CA GLN A 36 -32.87 8.02 -23.85
C GLN A 36 -31.79 8.18 -22.78
N LEU A 37 -32.05 7.76 -21.54
CA LEU A 37 -31.09 7.85 -20.45
C LEU A 37 -29.83 7.02 -20.70
N TYR A 38 -29.98 5.83 -21.27
CA TYR A 38 -28.86 5.00 -21.70
C TYR A 38 -27.97 5.74 -22.72
N ARG A 39 -28.59 6.39 -23.71
CA ARG A 39 -27.87 7.22 -24.70
C ARG A 39 -27.16 8.40 -24.01
N LEU A 40 -27.81 9.09 -23.08
CA LEU A 40 -27.19 10.19 -22.32
C LEU A 40 -25.98 9.71 -21.51
N ARG A 41 -26.07 8.57 -20.81
CA ARG A 41 -24.94 7.96 -20.08
C ARG A 41 -23.79 7.62 -21.03
N LYS A 42 -24.10 7.03 -22.19
CA LYS A 42 -23.12 6.68 -23.21
C LYS A 42 -22.40 7.92 -23.73
N TRP A 43 -23.13 9.00 -24.04
CA TRP A 43 -22.55 10.26 -24.50
C TRP A 43 -21.73 10.95 -23.42
N GLN A 44 -22.24 11.05 -22.19
CA GLN A 44 -21.50 11.64 -21.08
C GLN A 44 -20.18 10.90 -20.83
N ARG A 45 -20.17 9.56 -20.81
CA ARG A 45 -18.94 8.77 -20.64
C ARG A 45 -17.91 9.04 -21.74
N ARG A 46 -18.36 9.26 -22.97
CA ARG A 46 -17.48 9.57 -24.12
C ARG A 46 -16.91 10.97 -24.06
N ILE A 47 -17.71 11.97 -23.68
CA ILE A 47 -17.29 13.38 -23.62
C ILE A 47 -16.41 13.65 -22.40
N ARG A 48 -16.66 12.95 -21.28
CA ARG A 48 -15.95 13.15 -20.01
C ARG A 48 -14.44 12.98 -20.14
N VAL A 49 -13.98 12.09 -21.02
CA VAL A 49 -12.56 11.81 -21.19
C VAL A 49 -12.15 12.24 -22.60
N SER A 50 -11.64 13.46 -22.69
CA SER A 50 -11.48 14.19 -23.95
C SER A 50 -10.22 13.81 -24.71
N ASN A 51 -9.12 13.54 -23.98
CA ASN A 51 -7.80 13.34 -24.56
C ASN A 51 -7.14 12.02 -24.11
N ALA A 52 -6.07 11.61 -24.81
CA ALA A 52 -5.35 10.38 -24.52
C ALA A 52 -4.73 10.37 -23.11
N THR A 53 -4.24 11.51 -22.64
CA THR A 53 -3.66 11.69 -21.30
C THR A 53 -4.71 11.50 -20.21
N GLU A 54 -5.91 12.03 -20.38
CA GLU A 54 -7.05 11.85 -19.47
C GLU A 54 -7.53 10.41 -19.46
N ARG A 55 -7.53 9.71 -20.61
CA ARG A 55 -7.85 8.27 -20.67
C ARG A 55 -6.85 7.45 -19.86
N ASN A 56 -5.56 7.72 -20.06
CA ASN A 56 -4.49 7.08 -19.28
C ASN A 56 -4.67 7.37 -17.78
N LEU A 57 -4.88 8.63 -17.42
CA LEU A 57 -5.04 9.03 -16.03
C LEU A 57 -6.30 8.41 -15.40
N ALA A 58 -7.42 8.34 -16.12
CA ALA A 58 -8.63 7.70 -15.64
C ALA A 58 -8.43 6.20 -15.38
N PHE A 59 -7.72 5.51 -16.27
CA PHE A 59 -7.39 4.10 -16.10
C PHE A 59 -6.44 3.88 -14.91
N ALA A 60 -5.36 4.65 -14.82
CA ALA A 60 -4.38 4.53 -13.75
C ALA A 60 -4.95 4.86 -12.36
N LEU A 61 -5.79 5.89 -12.27
CA LEU A 61 -6.42 6.26 -11.00
C LEU A 61 -7.46 5.22 -10.56
N ALA A 62 -8.18 4.61 -11.49
CA ALA A 62 -9.07 3.48 -11.17
C ALA A 62 -8.27 2.26 -10.68
N GLU A 63 -7.11 2.00 -11.29
CA GLU A 63 -6.24 0.90 -10.89
C GLU A 63 -5.60 1.15 -9.51
N LEU A 64 -5.17 2.39 -9.23
CA LEU A 64 -4.73 2.83 -7.90
C LEU A 64 -5.81 2.61 -6.84
N ASP A 65 -7.06 2.98 -7.13
CA ASP A 65 -8.17 2.82 -6.19
C ASP A 65 -8.53 1.34 -5.97
N ARG A 66 -8.45 0.51 -7.02
CA ARG A 66 -8.61 -0.95 -6.92
C ARG A 66 -7.56 -1.56 -5.99
N MET A 67 -6.28 -1.28 -6.24
CA MET A 67 -5.17 -1.77 -5.40
C MET A 67 -5.28 -1.28 -3.96
N ALA A 68 -5.53 0.03 -3.78
CA ALA A 68 -5.64 0.62 -2.45
C ALA A 68 -6.85 0.08 -1.67
N SER A 69 -7.96 -0.21 -2.33
CA SER A 69 -9.11 -0.84 -1.71
C SER A 69 -8.83 -2.29 -1.30
N GLY A 70 -8.16 -3.06 -2.17
CA GLY A 70 -7.76 -4.45 -1.85
C GLY A 70 -6.81 -4.54 -0.65
N MET A 71 -5.95 -3.54 -0.47
CA MET A 71 -4.98 -3.46 0.64
C MET A 71 -5.52 -2.74 1.89
N GLY A 72 -6.79 -2.31 1.89
CA GLY A 72 -7.40 -1.57 3.00
C GLY A 72 -6.75 -0.21 3.28
N LEU A 73 -6.16 0.44 2.27
CA LEU A 73 -5.41 1.68 2.47
C LEU A 73 -6.33 2.89 2.68
N PRO A 74 -5.96 3.79 3.62
CA PRO A 74 -6.75 4.96 3.95
C PRO A 74 -6.77 6.01 2.83
N ARG A 75 -7.76 6.90 2.86
CA ARG A 75 -8.00 7.89 1.80
C ARG A 75 -6.83 8.84 1.58
N ASN A 76 -6.11 9.23 2.62
CA ASN A 76 -4.90 10.07 2.52
C ASN A 76 -3.83 9.44 1.62
N VAL A 77 -3.61 8.12 1.72
CA VAL A 77 -2.67 7.38 0.87
C VAL A 77 -3.15 7.38 -0.58
N ARG A 78 -4.45 7.19 -0.83
CA ARG A 78 -5.04 7.21 -2.18
C ARG A 78 -4.86 8.56 -2.87
N GLU A 79 -5.17 9.65 -2.17
CA GLU A 79 -4.99 11.02 -2.66
C GLU A 79 -3.51 11.31 -2.96
N THR A 80 -2.61 10.86 -2.08
CA THR A 80 -1.16 11.04 -2.25
C THR A 80 -0.64 10.24 -3.44
N ALA A 81 -1.07 8.99 -3.62
CA ALA A 81 -0.72 8.16 -4.76
C ALA A 81 -1.20 8.78 -6.08
N ALA A 82 -2.43 9.28 -6.11
CA ALA A 82 -2.99 10.00 -7.25
C ALA A 82 -2.16 11.26 -7.58
N MET A 83 -1.72 12.00 -6.57
CA MET A 83 -0.86 13.18 -6.75
C MET A 83 0.52 12.80 -7.32
N ILE A 84 1.15 11.74 -6.80
CA ILE A 84 2.45 11.23 -7.31
C ILE A 84 2.31 10.80 -8.77
N TYR A 85 1.25 10.05 -9.11
CA TYR A 85 1.01 9.62 -10.48
C TYR A 85 0.84 10.81 -11.43
N ARG A 86 0.05 11.82 -11.04
CA ARG A 86 -0.12 13.05 -11.84
C ARG A 86 1.20 13.78 -12.07
N LYS A 87 2.04 13.90 -11.03
CA LYS A 87 3.38 14.50 -11.17
C LYS A 87 4.24 13.70 -12.16
N ALA A 88 4.15 12.38 -12.12
CA ALA A 88 4.86 11.51 -13.07
C ALA A 88 4.38 11.69 -14.52
N VAL A 89 3.06 11.85 -14.73
CA VAL A 89 2.49 12.14 -16.06
C VAL A 89 2.97 13.50 -16.58
N ILE A 90 2.91 14.55 -15.76
CA ILE A 90 3.34 15.91 -16.14
C ILE A 90 4.81 15.94 -16.55
N LYS A 91 5.68 15.21 -15.83
CA LYS A 91 7.10 15.07 -16.17
C LYS A 91 7.40 14.01 -17.25
N ASN A 92 6.38 13.45 -17.91
CA ASN A 92 6.52 12.42 -18.95
C ASN A 92 7.27 11.14 -18.50
N LEU A 93 7.25 10.81 -17.20
CA LEU A 93 7.98 9.68 -16.62
C LEU A 93 7.33 8.30 -16.91
N ILE A 94 6.11 8.32 -17.46
CA ILE A 94 5.33 7.12 -17.82
C ILE A 94 5.82 6.44 -19.12
N ARG A 95 6.50 7.17 -20.01
CA ARG A 95 6.89 6.64 -21.33
C ARG A 95 7.86 5.46 -21.18
N GLY A 96 7.60 4.38 -21.90
CA GLY A 96 8.40 3.15 -21.86
C GLY A 96 8.17 2.27 -20.62
N ARG A 97 7.09 2.48 -19.87
CA ARG A 97 6.71 1.69 -18.69
C ARG A 97 5.23 1.32 -18.75
N SER A 98 4.87 0.22 -18.10
CA SER A 98 3.47 -0.18 -17.93
C SER A 98 2.72 0.84 -17.06
N ILE A 99 1.44 1.03 -17.34
CA ILE A 99 0.60 1.96 -16.56
C ILE A 99 0.41 1.41 -15.14
N GLU A 100 0.20 0.10 -15.07
CA GLU A 100 0.07 -0.71 -13.87
C GLU A 100 1.33 -0.61 -13.02
N GLY A 101 2.53 -0.77 -13.61
CA GLY A 101 3.80 -0.68 -12.88
C GLY A 101 4.08 0.72 -12.33
N VAL A 102 3.71 1.77 -13.07
CA VAL A 102 3.81 3.16 -12.56
C VAL A 102 2.77 3.42 -11.46
N SER A 103 1.56 2.88 -11.60
CA SER A 103 0.50 2.99 -10.60
C SER A 103 0.91 2.28 -9.29
N ALA A 104 1.39 1.04 -9.37
CA ALA A 104 1.90 0.28 -8.24
C ALA A 104 3.08 1.00 -7.55
N ALA A 105 4.02 1.54 -8.32
CA ALA A 105 5.13 2.32 -7.79
C ALA A 105 4.69 3.62 -7.10
N ALA A 106 3.70 4.32 -7.66
CA ALA A 106 3.13 5.52 -7.05
C ALA A 106 2.40 5.21 -5.75
N LEU A 107 1.66 4.08 -5.69
CA LEU A 107 1.00 3.61 -4.48
C LEU A 107 2.02 3.26 -3.38
N TYR A 108 3.07 2.52 -3.74
CA TYR A 108 4.14 2.18 -2.81
C TYR A 108 4.86 3.43 -2.28
N ALA A 109 5.14 4.41 -3.14
CA ALA A 109 5.72 5.68 -2.72
C ALA A 109 4.80 6.44 -1.74
N ALA A 110 3.48 6.48 -2.01
CA ALA A 110 2.50 7.12 -1.14
C ALA A 110 2.40 6.44 0.22
N CYS A 111 2.40 5.10 0.25
CA CYS A 111 2.42 4.31 1.50
C CYS A 111 3.60 4.73 2.39
N ARG A 112 4.79 4.87 1.80
CA ARG A 112 5.98 5.35 2.51
C ARG A 112 5.89 6.81 2.95
N GLN A 113 5.31 7.70 2.15
CA GLN A 113 5.14 9.11 2.54
C GLN A 113 4.14 9.30 3.69
N CYS A 114 3.09 8.49 3.72
CA CYS A 114 2.03 8.60 4.72
C CYS A 114 2.34 7.81 6.00
N GLY A 115 3.50 7.16 6.12
CA GLY A 115 3.84 6.34 7.30
C GLY A 115 2.99 5.07 7.42
N VAL A 116 2.45 4.56 6.30
CA VAL A 116 1.70 3.30 6.24
C VAL A 116 2.55 2.31 5.47
N PRO A 117 3.57 1.69 6.09
CA PRO A 117 4.50 0.83 5.36
C PRO A 117 3.76 -0.38 4.76
N ARG A 118 4.12 -0.67 3.53
CA ARG A 118 3.75 -1.89 2.80
C ARG A 118 5.01 -2.43 2.17
N THR A 119 5.13 -3.74 2.09
CA THR A 119 6.23 -4.40 1.42
C THR A 119 6.03 -4.33 -0.10
N LEU A 120 7.10 -4.50 -0.86
CA LEU A 120 7.00 -4.58 -2.32
C LEU A 120 6.20 -5.81 -2.77
N ASP A 121 6.24 -6.88 -1.98
CA ASP A 121 5.56 -8.14 -2.26
C ASP A 121 4.04 -7.97 -2.11
N GLU A 122 3.57 -7.27 -1.08
CA GLU A 122 2.15 -6.92 -0.91
C GLU A 122 1.59 -6.08 -2.08
N VAL A 123 2.38 -5.10 -2.54
CA VAL A 123 1.98 -4.28 -3.69
C VAL A 123 2.03 -5.08 -4.99
N ALA A 124 2.98 -6.02 -5.13
CA ALA A 124 3.06 -6.91 -6.27
C ALA A 124 1.83 -7.80 -6.37
N GLU A 125 1.40 -8.39 -5.25
CA GLU A 125 0.19 -9.21 -5.18
C GLU A 125 -1.07 -8.41 -5.55
N ALA A 126 -1.24 -7.19 -5.00
CA ALA A 126 -2.40 -6.35 -5.28
C ALA A 126 -2.45 -5.86 -6.74
N SER A 127 -1.28 -5.61 -7.35
CA SER A 127 -1.15 -5.04 -8.70
C SER A 127 -1.08 -6.08 -9.83
N GLY A 128 -0.69 -7.32 -9.53
CA GLY A 128 -0.34 -8.31 -10.56
C GLY A 128 0.97 -7.99 -11.30
N VAL A 129 1.73 -6.97 -10.87
CA VAL A 129 3.00 -6.56 -11.46
C VAL A 129 4.15 -7.19 -10.67
N SER A 130 5.19 -7.63 -11.37
CA SER A 130 6.35 -8.23 -10.71
C SER A 130 7.02 -7.27 -9.70
N ARG A 131 7.38 -7.80 -8.54
CA ARG A 131 8.14 -7.10 -7.49
C ARG A 131 9.36 -6.35 -8.04
N LYS A 132 10.10 -6.97 -8.97
CA LYS A 132 11.30 -6.39 -9.61
C LYS A 132 10.97 -5.16 -10.44
N GLU A 133 9.86 -5.19 -11.18
CA GLU A 133 9.40 -4.06 -11.97
C GLU A 133 8.95 -2.91 -11.08
N ILE A 134 8.16 -3.18 -10.04
CA ILE A 134 7.72 -2.16 -9.08
C ILE A 134 8.93 -1.50 -8.43
N GLY A 135 9.89 -2.27 -7.92
CA GLY A 135 11.09 -1.74 -7.27
C GLY A 135 11.98 -0.92 -8.21
N ARG A 136 12.06 -1.27 -9.50
CA ARG A 136 12.79 -0.50 -10.53
C ARG A 136 12.07 0.81 -10.84
N THR A 137 10.76 0.74 -11.10
CA THR A 137 9.93 1.90 -11.45
C THR A 137 9.81 2.88 -10.29
N TYR A 138 9.65 2.37 -9.06
CA TYR A 138 9.66 3.17 -7.84
C TYR A 138 10.95 3.97 -7.68
N ARG A 139 12.13 3.32 -7.76
CA ARG A 139 13.42 4.02 -7.62
C ARG A 139 13.59 5.11 -8.67
N PHE A 140 13.18 4.83 -9.91
CA PHE A 140 13.19 5.82 -10.98
C PHE A 140 12.28 7.01 -10.64
N ILE A 141 11.00 6.78 -10.36
CA ILE A 141 10.03 7.85 -10.06
C ILE A 141 10.46 8.65 -8.84
N ALA A 142 10.90 7.99 -7.77
CA ALA A 142 11.33 8.67 -6.54
C ALA A 142 12.48 9.63 -6.80
N ARG A 143 13.45 9.23 -7.64
CA ARG A 143 14.58 10.07 -8.03
C ARG A 143 14.14 11.26 -8.90
N GLU A 144 13.39 10.99 -9.98
CA GLU A 144 12.98 12.04 -10.94
C GLU A 144 11.97 13.04 -10.34
N LEU A 145 11.17 12.62 -9.37
CA LEU A 145 10.26 13.48 -8.63
C LEU A 145 10.90 14.14 -7.40
N GLY A 146 12.13 13.78 -7.04
CA GLY A 146 12.81 14.29 -5.85
C GLY A 146 12.07 13.94 -4.55
N LEU A 147 11.46 12.76 -4.48
CA LEU A 147 10.73 12.34 -3.28
C LEU A 147 11.74 12.04 -2.17
N LYS A 148 11.74 12.87 -1.12
CA LYS A 148 12.49 12.60 0.11
C LYS A 148 11.76 11.52 0.90
N LEU A 149 12.20 10.28 0.76
CA LEU A 149 11.60 9.14 1.44
C LEU A 149 12.57 8.60 2.48
N MET A 150 12.18 8.65 3.74
CA MET A 150 12.95 8.06 4.84
C MET A 150 13.00 6.53 4.67
N PRO A 151 14.14 5.88 4.99
CA PRO A 151 14.21 4.42 5.09
C PRO A 151 13.10 3.88 6.00
N THR A 152 12.51 2.74 5.64
CA THR A 152 11.51 2.09 6.49
C THR A 152 12.19 1.46 7.70
N SER A 153 11.68 1.75 8.90
CA SER A 153 12.14 1.14 10.14
C SER A 153 11.45 -0.22 10.35
N PRO A 154 12.13 -1.20 10.98
CA PRO A 154 11.46 -2.42 11.44
C PRO A 154 10.24 -2.14 12.33
N GLN A 155 10.29 -1.06 13.11
CA GLN A 155 9.22 -0.67 14.06
C GLN A 155 7.91 -0.36 13.35
N ASP A 156 7.97 0.15 12.12
CA ASP A 156 6.79 0.57 11.36
C ASP A 156 5.87 -0.63 11.03
N TYR A 157 6.41 -1.85 11.01
CA TYR A 157 5.68 -3.07 10.68
C TYR A 157 5.03 -3.76 11.90
N ILE A 158 5.48 -3.45 13.12
CA ILE A 158 5.10 -4.21 14.33
C ILE A 158 3.58 -4.19 14.55
N SER A 159 2.98 -3.01 14.52
CA SER A 159 1.54 -2.85 14.80
C SER A 159 0.68 -3.72 13.89
N ARG A 160 1.00 -3.74 12.59
CA ARG A 160 0.25 -4.51 11.60
C ARG A 160 0.49 -6.01 11.75
N PHE A 161 1.75 -6.44 11.85
CA PHE A 161 2.08 -7.86 11.99
C PHE A 161 1.52 -8.46 13.28
N CYS A 162 1.57 -7.74 14.40
CA CYS A 162 0.93 -8.18 15.65
C CYS A 162 -0.59 -8.29 15.50
N SER A 163 -1.23 -7.33 14.82
CA SER A 163 -2.67 -7.37 14.56
C SER A 163 -3.08 -8.56 13.69
N GLU A 164 -2.32 -8.86 12.62
CA GLU A 164 -2.57 -10.01 11.73
C GLU A 164 -2.32 -11.36 12.43
N LEU A 165 -1.37 -11.41 13.38
CA LEU A 165 -1.11 -12.57 14.23
C LEU A 165 -2.05 -12.69 15.43
N GLY A 166 -2.97 -11.73 15.62
CA GLY A 166 -3.88 -11.69 16.76
C GLY A 166 -3.15 -11.66 18.11
N LEU A 167 -2.05 -10.90 18.21
CA LEU A 167 -1.23 -10.74 19.41
C LEU A 167 -1.69 -9.52 20.21
N SER A 168 -1.52 -9.58 21.54
CA SER A 168 -1.89 -8.48 22.43
C SER A 168 -0.98 -7.24 22.31
N GLY A 169 -1.45 -6.13 22.91
CA GLY A 169 -0.68 -4.89 23.02
C GLY A 169 0.61 -5.04 23.85
N ASP A 170 0.66 -6.03 24.74
CA ASP A 170 1.85 -6.31 25.56
C ASP A 170 2.96 -6.90 24.69
N VAL A 171 2.62 -7.85 23.81
CA VAL A 171 3.55 -8.43 22.83
C VAL A 171 4.06 -7.35 21.87
N GLN A 172 3.18 -6.48 21.40
CA GLN A 172 3.54 -5.35 20.54
C GLN A 172 4.54 -4.40 21.23
N SER A 173 4.26 -4.04 22.48
CA SER A 173 5.13 -3.15 23.27
C SER A 173 6.50 -3.79 23.50
N LYS A 174 6.52 -5.09 23.84
CA LYS A 174 7.76 -5.85 24.04
C LYS A 174 8.57 -5.98 22.76
N ALA A 175 7.93 -6.20 21.61
CA ALA A 175 8.62 -6.26 20.32
C ALA A 175 9.26 -4.91 19.96
N ILE A 176 8.60 -3.79 20.26
CA ILE A 176 9.16 -2.45 20.06
C ILE A 176 10.37 -2.21 20.99
N GLU A 177 10.31 -2.65 22.24
CA GLU A 177 11.43 -2.59 23.18
C GLU A 177 12.65 -3.35 22.66
N ILE A 178 12.46 -4.61 22.26
CA ILE A 178 13.52 -5.45 21.67
C ILE A 178 14.14 -4.77 20.44
N LEU A 179 13.31 -4.18 19.57
CA LEU A 179 13.82 -3.46 18.40
C LEU A 179 14.62 -2.19 18.76
N LYS A 180 14.26 -1.48 19.83
CA LYS A 180 15.01 -0.31 20.29
C LYS A 180 16.36 -0.73 20.85
N GLU A 181 16.42 -1.78 21.65
CA GLU A 181 17.69 -2.31 22.15
C GLU A 181 18.57 -2.84 21.01
N ALA A 182 17.97 -3.57 20.06
CA ALA A 182 18.68 -4.05 18.87
C ALA A 182 19.25 -2.89 18.03
N ALA A 183 18.53 -1.78 17.91
CA ALA A 183 19.01 -0.59 17.22
C ALA A 183 20.19 0.07 17.98
N ASN A 184 20.10 0.17 19.31
CA ASN A 184 21.17 0.72 20.15
C ASN A 184 22.46 -0.11 20.09
N LYS A 185 22.35 -1.43 19.92
CA LYS A 185 23.49 -2.35 19.72
C LYS A 185 23.90 -2.53 18.25
N GLU A 186 23.37 -1.71 17.34
CA GLU A 186 23.63 -1.74 15.89
C GLU A 186 23.33 -3.08 15.18
N LEU A 187 22.48 -3.92 15.79
CA LEU A 187 22.14 -5.25 15.26
C LEU A 187 21.18 -5.17 14.06
N THR A 188 20.50 -4.03 13.86
CA THR A 188 19.52 -3.83 12.79
C THR A 188 20.15 -3.40 11.45
N SER A 189 21.41 -2.94 11.46
CA SER A 189 22.08 -2.38 10.29
C SER A 189 22.40 -3.44 9.23
N GLY A 190 22.17 -3.11 7.96
CA GLY A 190 22.43 -4.02 6.82
C GLY A 190 21.47 -5.20 6.68
N ARG A 191 20.45 -5.30 7.54
CA ARG A 191 19.44 -6.36 7.52
C ARG A 191 18.11 -5.84 6.98
N GLY A 192 17.34 -6.72 6.35
CA GLY A 192 16.00 -6.40 5.85
C GLY A 192 15.05 -6.06 7.01
N PRO A 193 14.36 -4.91 7.00
CA PRO A 193 13.58 -4.44 8.15
C PRO A 193 12.40 -5.37 8.49
N THR A 194 11.79 -6.02 7.49
CA THR A 194 10.70 -6.98 7.69
C THR A 194 11.14 -8.21 8.48
N GLY A 195 12.30 -8.79 8.13
CA GLY A 195 12.84 -9.96 8.82
C GLY A 195 13.27 -9.66 10.26
N VAL A 196 13.80 -8.45 10.51
CA VAL A 196 14.16 -8.01 11.87
C VAL A 196 12.89 -7.78 12.71
N ALA A 197 11.85 -7.15 12.15
CA ALA A 197 10.57 -6.97 12.81
C ALA A 197 9.91 -8.32 13.16
N ALA A 198 9.91 -9.25 12.20
CA ALA A 198 9.37 -10.61 12.39
C ALA A 198 10.10 -11.37 13.51
N ALA A 199 11.43 -11.30 13.56
CA ALA A 199 12.21 -11.92 14.62
C ALA A 199 11.92 -11.31 16.00
N ALA A 200 11.80 -9.99 16.09
CA ALA A 200 11.45 -9.31 17.34
C ALA A 200 10.05 -9.70 17.84
N ILE A 201 9.06 -9.81 16.93
CA ILE A 201 7.70 -10.29 17.26
C ILE A 201 7.74 -11.72 17.75
N TYR A 202 8.48 -12.60 17.07
CA TYR A 202 8.62 -14.00 17.47
C TYR A 202 9.18 -14.12 18.90
N ILE A 203 10.26 -13.39 19.22
CA ILE A 203 10.84 -13.37 20.57
C ILE A 203 9.83 -12.83 21.59
N ALA A 204 9.20 -11.68 21.30
CA ALA A 204 8.20 -11.08 22.19
C ALA A 204 7.01 -12.02 22.45
N SER A 205 6.55 -12.74 21.43
CA SER A 205 5.45 -13.71 21.53
C SER A 205 5.77 -14.85 22.50
N ILE A 206 7.04 -15.29 22.56
CA ILE A 206 7.47 -16.32 23.51
C ILE A 206 7.56 -15.75 24.92
N LEU A 207 8.15 -14.57 25.10
CA LEU A 207 8.34 -13.94 26.41
C LEU A 207 7.01 -13.58 27.10
N CYS A 208 6.01 -13.18 26.32
CA CYS A 208 4.67 -12.84 26.83
C CYS A 208 3.73 -14.05 26.95
N GLY A 209 4.17 -15.26 26.57
CA GLY A 209 3.35 -16.48 26.63
C GLY A 209 2.33 -16.65 25.50
N GLU A 210 2.29 -15.74 24.51
CA GLU A 210 1.41 -15.79 23.33
C GLU A 210 2.13 -16.40 22.12
N ARG A 211 2.60 -17.64 22.27
CA ARG A 211 3.49 -18.27 21.28
C ARG A 211 2.86 -18.35 19.89
N ARG A 212 3.65 -17.96 18.88
CA ARG A 212 3.39 -18.21 17.46
C ARG A 212 4.51 -19.05 16.85
N THR A 213 4.18 -19.86 15.87
CA THR A 213 5.16 -20.64 15.12
C THR A 213 5.98 -19.73 14.21
N GLN A 214 7.22 -20.14 13.90
CA GLN A 214 8.06 -19.41 12.93
C GLN A 214 7.38 -19.28 11.57
N ARG A 215 6.58 -20.29 11.19
CA ARG A 215 5.81 -20.31 9.94
C ARG A 215 4.72 -19.23 9.92
N GLU A 216 3.90 -19.15 10.95
CA GLU A 216 2.84 -18.11 11.04
C GLU A 216 3.43 -16.70 10.94
N VAL A 217 4.53 -16.45 11.65
CA VAL A 217 5.20 -15.14 11.62
C VAL A 217 5.87 -14.90 10.25
N ALA A 218 6.42 -15.93 9.62
CA ALA A 218 7.03 -15.85 8.29
C ALA A 218 5.99 -15.49 7.21
N ASP A 219 4.83 -16.13 7.25
CA ASP A 219 3.73 -15.92 6.31
C ASP A 219 3.22 -14.47 6.40
N VAL A 220 3.00 -13.95 7.62
CA VAL A 220 2.56 -12.55 7.85
C VAL A 220 3.62 -11.53 7.41
N ALA A 221 4.89 -11.79 7.71
CA ALA A 221 5.97 -10.86 7.38
C ALA A 221 6.44 -10.92 5.92
N GLY A 222 5.99 -11.92 5.15
CA GLY A 222 6.44 -12.15 3.78
C GLY A 222 7.92 -12.51 3.70
N VAL A 223 8.44 -13.26 4.67
CA VAL A 223 9.83 -13.72 4.72
C VAL A 223 9.88 -15.23 4.89
N THR A 224 11.05 -15.84 4.74
CA THR A 224 11.20 -17.28 4.96
C THR A 224 11.40 -17.62 6.43
N GLU A 225 10.95 -18.80 6.86
CA GLU A 225 11.21 -19.31 8.22
C GLU A 225 12.70 -19.29 8.59
N VAL A 226 13.58 -19.62 7.63
CA VAL A 226 15.03 -19.60 7.83
C VAL A 226 15.53 -18.18 8.14
N THR A 227 14.92 -17.17 7.52
CA THR A 227 15.24 -15.76 7.80
C THR A 227 14.88 -15.41 9.24
N ILE A 228 13.68 -15.78 9.71
CA ILE A 228 13.28 -15.58 11.11
C ILE A 228 14.22 -16.35 12.03
N ARG A 229 14.54 -17.61 11.69
CA ARG A 229 15.40 -18.48 12.50
C ARG A 229 16.78 -17.91 12.76
N ASN A 230 17.43 -17.45 11.71
CA ASN A 230 18.77 -16.88 11.82
C ASN A 230 18.74 -15.56 12.59
N ARG A 231 17.68 -14.74 12.40
CA ARG A 231 17.56 -13.42 13.03
C ARG A 231 17.17 -13.50 14.50
N TYR A 232 16.27 -14.39 14.89
CA TYR A 232 15.90 -14.50 16.31
C TYR A 232 17.06 -15.03 17.14
N LYS A 233 17.83 -16.01 16.64
CA LYS A 233 19.01 -16.54 17.34
C LYS A 233 20.05 -15.45 17.58
N GLU A 234 20.34 -14.69 16.52
CA GLU A 234 21.25 -13.56 16.57
C GLU A 234 20.80 -12.48 17.57
N LEU A 235 19.51 -12.12 17.55
CA LEU A 235 18.95 -11.15 18.50
C LEU A 235 18.97 -11.67 19.93
N ALA A 236 18.58 -12.93 20.15
CA ALA A 236 18.54 -13.53 21.48
C ALA A 236 19.94 -13.59 22.11
N GLU A 237 20.94 -14.05 21.36
CA GLU A 237 22.33 -14.15 21.84
C GLU A 237 22.93 -12.76 22.13
N ARG A 238 22.69 -11.78 21.26
CA ARG A 238 23.27 -10.43 21.41
C ARG A 238 22.54 -9.56 22.43
N LEU A 239 21.28 -9.86 22.72
CA LEU A 239 20.49 -9.17 23.72
C LEU A 239 20.42 -9.91 25.06
N ASP A 240 21.08 -11.07 25.17
CA ASP A 240 21.11 -11.91 26.37
C ASP A 240 19.69 -12.28 26.83
N ILE A 241 18.84 -12.64 25.87
CA ILE A 241 17.45 -13.02 26.11
C ILE A 241 17.38 -14.54 26.26
N ASP A 242 17.06 -14.99 27.47
CA ASP A 242 16.78 -16.40 27.75
C ASP A 242 15.44 -16.81 27.13
N ILE A 243 15.51 -17.47 25.97
CA ILE A 243 14.35 -18.05 25.31
C ILE A 243 14.21 -19.50 25.78
N VAL A 244 13.29 -19.74 26.72
CA VAL A 244 12.88 -21.11 27.07
C VAL A 244 11.99 -21.63 25.94
N LEU A 245 12.56 -22.51 25.11
CA LEU A 245 11.86 -23.20 24.02
C LEU A 245 10.80 -24.16 24.55
#